data_AF-A0A3L7S1V5-F1
#
_entry.id   AF-A0A3L7S1V5-F1
#
_cell.length_a   1.000
_cell.length_b   1.000
_cell.length_c   1.000
_cell.angle_alpha   90.00
_cell.angle_beta   90.00
_cell.angle_gamma   90.00
#
_symmetry.space_group_name_H-M   'P 1'
#
loop_
_entity.id
_entity.type
_entity.pdbx_description
1 polymer ?
#
loop_
_entity_poly.entity_id
_entity_poly.type
_entity_poly.pdbx_seq_one_letter_code
_entity_poly.pdbx_strand_id
1 'polypeptide(L)'
;MATDHGNDIGHDQICFADAQLETASSNPDAGKIAIATKQMAELQDQLKNLPEPAKVYATVSETPPTVHVQLRGDPEQNGDEVPPGTISCISNLESAFGDSTLPDSERRIALANWICSENNPLTRRVIVNRLWHHHFGTGLVDTPSDFGLGGSLPSHPELLDWLADQFQRDGWSLKKLHRRICLSRAYQQSSHPADTARVAKAHQLDSGNRLLWRQHARRIDAESLRDSVLAVSGKLNTTMYGPGYRDFEYKEEYAPVYKYITADKPELWRRSVYRFVVRTTPDQFMATLDCPNAANLTPSRNITTTSLQALALLNNEFMRQQSVHLAERIRVDAGDGATEQVQRLFQIALGRSPSASESDAATHLLSQRDLAVACLALLNSNEFVYVD
;
A
#
# COMPACT_ATOMS: atom_id res chain seq x y z
N MET A 1 -17.59 77.78 29.75
CA MET A 1 -18.69 78.77 29.68
C MET A 1 -19.46 78.68 30.98
N ALA A 2 -19.66 79.85 31.62
CA ALA A 2 -20.43 80.21 32.82
C ALA A 2 -21.65 79.31 33.17
N THR A 3 -22.18 79.16 34.39
CA THR A 3 -22.08 79.80 35.73
C THR A 3 -23.05 79.05 36.67
N ASP A 4 -22.91 79.19 38.00
CA ASP A 4 -23.94 79.17 39.09
C ASP A 4 -23.35 78.51 40.37
N HIS A 5 -22.75 79.28 41.31
CA HIS A 5 -23.37 79.88 42.52
C HIS A 5 -24.00 78.82 43.46
N GLY A 6 -23.26 78.32 44.45
CA GLY A 6 -23.20 79.01 45.74
C GLY A 6 -24.54 78.91 46.48
N ASN A 7 -24.65 77.95 47.41
CA ASN A 7 -25.46 78.06 48.63
C ASN A 7 -25.08 76.91 49.61
N ASP A 8 -24.26 77.26 50.60
CA ASP A 8 -24.05 76.49 51.83
C ASP A 8 -25.34 76.53 52.68
N ILE A 9 -26.02 75.38 52.84
CA ILE A 9 -26.95 75.15 53.96
C ILE A 9 -26.83 73.70 54.45
N GLY A 10 -26.19 73.55 55.61
CA GLY A 10 -26.80 72.96 56.82
C GLY A 10 -27.26 71.50 56.80
N HIS A 11 -26.54 70.69 57.57
CA HIS A 11 -26.88 69.36 58.12
C HIS A 11 -28.38 69.06 58.35
N ASP A 12 -28.81 67.90 57.88
CA ASP A 12 -29.68 67.00 58.64
C ASP A 12 -29.22 65.55 58.43
N GLN A 13 -28.81 64.91 59.53
CA GLN A 13 -28.52 63.48 59.59
C GLN A 13 -29.83 62.71 59.50
N ILE A 14 -30.05 62.00 58.40
CA ILE A 14 -31.07 60.96 58.32
C ILE A 14 -30.32 59.61 58.34
N CYS A 15 -30.39 58.95 59.49
CA CYS A 15 -29.97 57.57 59.67
C CYS A 15 -30.83 56.66 58.78
N PHE A 16 -30.22 56.04 57.76
CA PHE A 16 -30.79 54.85 57.16
C PHE A 16 -30.38 53.66 58.03
N ALA A 17 -31.37 53.09 58.73
CA ALA A 17 -31.22 51.84 59.45
C ALA A 17 -30.72 50.73 58.52
N ASP A 18 -29.93 49.81 59.08
CA ASP A 18 -29.43 48.61 58.42
C ASP A 18 -30.58 47.87 57.72
N ALA A 19 -30.61 47.95 56.40
CA ALA A 19 -31.45 47.08 55.59
C ALA A 19 -30.86 45.65 55.66
N GLN A 20 -31.32 44.86 56.63
CA GLN A 20 -31.08 43.42 56.61
C GLN A 20 -31.91 42.82 55.47
N LEU A 21 -31.25 42.62 54.32
CA LEU A 21 -31.77 41.77 53.26
C LEU A 21 -31.74 40.32 53.76
N GLU A 22 -32.89 39.81 54.21
CA GLU A 22 -33.08 38.37 54.34
C GLU A 22 -33.07 37.76 52.93
N THR A 23 -31.97 37.08 52.60
CA THR A 23 -31.92 36.26 51.38
C THR A 23 -32.83 35.07 51.58
N ALA A 24 -33.91 34.99 50.79
CA ALA A 24 -34.77 33.82 50.74
C ALA A 24 -33.92 32.61 50.30
N SER A 25 -33.56 31.76 51.26
CA SER A 25 -32.82 30.52 51.04
C SER A 25 -33.74 29.43 50.49
N SER A 26 -34.21 29.63 49.27
CA SER A 26 -34.67 28.50 48.46
C SER A 26 -33.95 28.58 47.13
N ASN A 27 -32.82 27.89 47.03
CA ASN A 27 -32.19 27.61 45.76
C ASN A 27 -32.76 26.26 45.27
N PRO A 28 -33.87 26.23 44.51
CA PRO A 28 -34.51 24.99 44.05
C PRO A 28 -33.59 24.12 43.17
N ASP A 29 -32.44 24.67 42.76
CA ASP A 29 -31.46 24.00 41.91
C ASP A 29 -30.25 23.46 42.67
N ALA A 30 -30.11 23.67 43.99
CA ALA A 30 -28.98 23.12 44.77
C ALA A 30 -28.90 21.58 44.69
N GLY A 31 -30.06 20.91 44.69
CA GLY A 31 -30.13 19.45 44.46
C GLY A 31 -29.75 19.06 43.04
N LYS A 32 -30.12 19.85 42.03
CA LYS A 32 -29.74 19.59 40.62
C LYS A 32 -28.25 19.81 40.39
N ILE A 33 -27.67 20.83 41.01
CA ILE A 33 -26.23 21.10 40.97
C ILE A 33 -25.47 19.96 41.63
N ALA A 34 -25.92 19.47 42.79
CA ALA A 34 -25.27 18.33 43.45
C ALA A 34 -25.33 17.05 42.60
N ILE A 35 -26.47 16.79 41.95
CA ILE A 35 -26.63 15.65 41.03
C ILE A 35 -25.72 15.81 39.80
N ALA A 36 -25.69 16.98 39.18
CA ALA A 36 -24.87 17.25 38.00
C ALA A 36 -23.37 17.16 38.32
N THR A 37 -22.93 17.65 39.48
CA THR A 37 -21.53 17.53 39.93
C THR A 37 -21.15 16.07 40.18
N LYS A 38 -22.06 15.28 40.77
CA LYS A 38 -21.84 13.84 40.96
C LYS A 38 -21.75 13.09 39.62
N GLN A 39 -22.66 13.38 38.68
CA GLN A 39 -22.63 12.82 37.33
C GLN A 39 -21.35 13.21 36.57
N MET A 40 -20.90 14.45 36.72
CA MET A 40 -19.64 14.91 36.14
C MET A 40 -18.44 14.13 36.71
N ALA A 41 -18.40 13.92 38.02
CA ALA A 41 -17.34 13.14 38.67
C ALA A 41 -17.36 11.67 38.22
N GLU A 42 -18.55 11.04 38.15
CA GLU A 42 -18.70 9.67 37.65
C GLU A 42 -18.27 9.54 36.18
N LEU A 43 -18.63 10.50 35.33
CA LEU A 43 -18.20 10.53 33.92
C LEU A 43 -16.70 10.77 33.77
N GLN A 44 -16.10 11.60 34.62
CA GLN A 44 -14.64 11.83 34.63
C GLN A 44 -13.87 10.57 35.04
N ASP A 45 -14.35 9.84 36.05
CA ASP A 45 -13.76 8.56 36.46
C ASP A 45 -13.92 7.50 35.37
N GLN A 46 -15.07 7.44 34.71
CA GLN A 46 -15.28 6.56 33.55
C GLN A 46 -14.31 6.92 32.42
N LEU A 47 -14.11 8.21 32.11
CA LEU A 47 -13.19 8.66 31.07
C LEU A 47 -11.74 8.29 31.37
N LYS A 48 -11.32 8.39 32.64
CA LYS A 48 -9.97 8.04 33.10
C LYS A 48 -9.70 6.53 33.05
N ASN A 49 -10.75 5.72 33.22
CA ASN A 49 -10.68 4.26 33.14
C ASN A 49 -10.78 3.71 31.71
N LEU A 50 -11.08 4.56 30.72
CA LEU A 50 -11.00 4.14 29.32
C LEU A 50 -9.53 3.91 28.93
N PRO A 51 -9.22 2.84 28.17
CA PRO A 51 -7.90 2.67 27.60
C PRO A 51 -7.58 3.88 26.71
N GLU A 52 -6.30 4.26 26.63
CA GLU A 52 -5.90 5.33 25.71
C GLU A 52 -6.45 5.01 24.31
N PRO A 53 -7.22 5.93 23.69
CA PRO A 53 -7.78 5.68 22.38
C PRO A 53 -6.62 5.43 21.40
N ALA A 54 -6.75 4.37 20.61
CA ALA A 54 -5.77 4.07 19.58
C ALA A 54 -5.64 5.30 18.67
N LYS A 55 -4.44 5.88 18.62
CA LYS A 55 -4.14 6.97 17.68
C LYS A 55 -4.24 6.41 16.28
N VAL A 56 -5.26 6.82 15.55
CA VAL A 56 -5.41 6.54 14.12
C VAL A 56 -4.99 7.76 13.34
N TYR A 57 -4.18 7.55 12.31
CA TYR A 57 -3.90 8.59 11.31
C TYR A 57 -5.07 8.60 10.33
N ALA A 58 -5.98 9.57 10.51
CA ALA A 58 -7.13 9.79 9.65
C ALA A 58 -7.09 11.21 9.07
N THR A 59 -7.80 11.42 7.97
CA THR A 59 -7.99 12.76 7.41
C THR A 59 -8.89 13.58 8.33
N VAL A 60 -8.44 14.75 8.73
CA VAL A 60 -9.29 15.74 9.41
C VAL A 60 -10.06 16.49 8.33
N SER A 61 -11.39 16.52 8.45
CA SER A 61 -12.23 17.32 7.56
C SER A 61 -12.06 18.78 7.92
N GLU A 62 -11.66 19.59 6.94
CA GLU A 62 -11.60 21.05 7.06
C GLU A 62 -12.66 21.67 6.15
N THR A 63 -13.02 22.92 6.41
CA THR A 63 -13.90 23.66 5.51
C THR A 63 -13.16 23.84 4.18
N PRO A 64 -13.69 23.30 3.06
CA PRO A 64 -13.01 23.38 1.79
C PRO A 64 -12.95 24.84 1.33
N PRO A 65 -11.80 25.31 0.81
CA PRO A 65 -11.71 26.68 0.30
C PRO A 65 -12.60 26.83 -0.94
N THR A 66 -13.07 28.06 -1.17
CA THR A 66 -13.70 28.42 -2.44
C THR A 66 -12.67 28.32 -3.56
N VAL A 67 -13.00 27.57 -4.61
CA VAL A 67 -12.14 27.38 -5.78
C VAL A 67 -12.63 28.29 -6.90
N HIS A 68 -11.71 28.96 -7.57
CA HIS A 68 -12.01 29.84 -8.70
C HIS A 68 -11.30 29.37 -9.97
N VAL A 69 -11.87 29.71 -11.12
CA VAL A 69 -11.17 29.59 -12.40
C VAL A 69 -9.97 30.56 -12.39
N GLN A 70 -8.77 30.04 -12.62
CA GLN A 70 -7.57 30.87 -12.74
C GLN A 70 -7.47 31.45 -14.15
N LEU A 71 -7.67 32.76 -14.28
CA LEU A 71 -7.66 33.43 -15.58
C LEU A 71 -6.25 33.34 -16.19
N ARG A 72 -6.16 32.77 -17.40
CA ARG A 72 -4.88 32.50 -18.08
C ARG A 72 -3.91 31.61 -17.28
N GLY A 73 -4.41 30.86 -16.29
CA GLY A 73 -3.61 30.03 -15.41
C GLY A 73 -2.81 30.80 -14.34
N ASP A 74 -3.13 32.08 -14.11
CA ASP A 74 -2.53 32.87 -13.04
C ASP A 74 -3.27 32.62 -11.72
N PRO A 75 -2.62 32.06 -10.68
CA PRO A 75 -3.24 31.77 -9.39
C PRO A 75 -3.63 33.03 -8.59
N GLU A 76 -3.13 34.21 -8.96
CA GLU A 76 -3.51 35.48 -8.32
C GLU A 76 -4.74 36.13 -9.00
N GLN A 77 -5.14 35.66 -10.18
CA GLN A 77 -6.28 36.20 -10.94
C GLN A 77 -7.47 35.24 -10.89
N ASN A 78 -8.28 35.40 -9.83
CA ASN A 78 -9.52 34.66 -9.68
C ASN A 78 -10.60 35.15 -10.67
N GLY A 79 -11.15 34.21 -11.43
CA GLY A 79 -12.38 34.37 -12.21
C GLY A 79 -13.60 33.79 -11.46
N ASP A 80 -14.52 33.22 -12.22
CA ASP A 80 -15.76 32.65 -11.68
C ASP A 80 -15.48 31.54 -10.66
N GLU A 81 -16.33 31.47 -9.64
CA GLU A 81 -16.32 30.40 -8.66
C GLU A 81 -16.71 29.06 -9.29
N VAL A 82 -15.99 28.01 -8.90
CA VAL A 82 -16.20 26.64 -9.38
C VAL A 82 -16.84 25.82 -8.26
N PRO A 83 -18.14 25.46 -8.37
CA PRO A 83 -18.78 24.59 -7.40
C PRO A 83 -18.18 23.18 -7.44
N PRO A 84 -18.36 22.37 -6.38
CA PRO A 84 -17.86 20.99 -6.37
C PRO A 84 -18.48 20.18 -7.51
N GLY A 85 -17.63 19.45 -8.23
CA GLY A 85 -18.06 18.69 -9.39
C GLY A 85 -16.93 17.90 -10.04
N THR A 86 -17.20 17.42 -11.25
CA THR A 86 -16.31 16.60 -12.08
C THR A 86 -16.47 16.98 -13.55
N ILE A 87 -15.84 16.23 -14.44
CA ILE A 87 -15.78 16.54 -15.87
C ILE A 87 -17.16 16.34 -16.50
N SER A 88 -17.71 17.41 -17.08
CA SER A 88 -19.03 17.43 -17.71
C SER A 88 -19.10 16.74 -19.09
N CYS A 89 -17.97 16.30 -19.63
CA CYS A 89 -17.92 15.66 -20.95
C CYS A 89 -18.32 14.17 -20.94
N ILE A 90 -18.52 13.56 -19.76
CA ILE A 90 -18.92 12.16 -19.65
C ILE A 90 -20.44 12.07 -19.61
N SER A 91 -21.02 11.68 -20.74
CA SER A 91 -22.47 11.48 -20.84
C SER A 91 -22.95 10.42 -19.83
N ASN A 92 -24.15 10.63 -19.27
CA ASN A 92 -24.81 9.75 -18.29
C ASN A 92 -24.20 9.75 -16.88
N LEU A 93 -23.32 10.69 -16.56
CA LEU A 93 -22.87 10.95 -15.20
C LEU A 93 -23.09 12.41 -14.82
N GLU A 94 -23.68 12.64 -13.65
CA GLU A 94 -23.91 13.98 -13.11
C GLU A 94 -22.57 14.66 -12.80
N SER A 95 -22.35 15.85 -13.35
CA SER A 95 -21.08 16.56 -13.18
C SER A 95 -21.07 17.52 -12.00
N ALA A 96 -22.23 18.02 -11.56
CA ALA A 96 -22.33 18.92 -10.43
C ALA A 96 -22.67 18.15 -9.16
N PHE A 97 -21.93 18.38 -8.08
CA PHE A 97 -22.17 17.70 -6.80
C PHE A 97 -22.96 18.54 -5.80
N GLY A 98 -23.21 19.81 -6.12
CA GLY A 98 -23.92 20.76 -5.26
C GLY A 98 -23.33 22.15 -5.37
N ASP A 99 -23.57 22.98 -4.38
CA ASP A 99 -22.99 24.31 -4.26
C ASP A 99 -21.69 24.31 -3.43
N SER A 100 -21.05 25.47 -3.35
CA SER A 100 -19.81 25.64 -2.59
C SER A 100 -20.01 25.65 -1.07
N THR A 101 -21.23 25.56 -0.57
CA THR A 101 -21.50 25.42 0.87
C THR A 101 -21.46 23.96 1.33
N LEU A 102 -21.46 23.01 0.38
CA LEU A 102 -21.44 21.59 0.65
C LEU A 102 -20.19 21.18 1.48
N PRO A 103 -20.35 20.46 2.62
CA PRO A 103 -19.24 20.00 3.44
C PRO A 103 -18.25 19.10 2.67
N ASP A 104 -16.97 19.11 3.07
CA ASP A 104 -15.92 18.28 2.44
C ASP A 104 -16.27 16.77 2.46
N SER A 105 -16.86 16.29 3.55
CA SER A 105 -17.32 14.89 3.68
C SER A 105 -18.35 14.53 2.59
N GLU A 106 -19.32 15.39 2.34
CA GLU A 106 -20.36 15.19 1.33
C GLU A 106 -19.80 15.30 -0.09
N ARG A 107 -18.86 16.24 -0.33
CA ARG A 107 -18.13 16.33 -1.61
C ARG A 107 -17.37 15.03 -1.93
N ARG A 108 -16.68 14.45 -0.93
CA ARG A 108 -15.96 13.18 -1.09
C ARG A 108 -16.90 12.01 -1.35
N ILE A 109 -18.04 11.96 -0.67
CA ILE A 109 -19.08 10.94 -0.91
C ILE A 109 -19.65 11.08 -2.33
N ALA A 110 -19.97 12.29 -2.78
CA ALA A 110 -20.46 12.55 -4.13
C ALA A 110 -19.45 12.09 -5.19
N LEU A 111 -18.16 12.42 -5.02
CA LEU A 111 -17.10 11.94 -5.90
C LEU A 111 -16.96 10.41 -5.86
N ALA A 112 -17.02 9.78 -4.69
CA ALA A 112 -16.95 8.33 -4.57
C ALA A 112 -18.12 7.63 -5.28
N ASN A 113 -19.34 8.16 -5.12
CA ASN A 113 -20.53 7.66 -5.83
C ASN A 113 -20.40 7.85 -7.34
N TRP A 114 -19.81 8.96 -7.80
CA TRP A 114 -19.56 9.21 -9.22
C TRP A 114 -18.52 8.22 -9.80
N ILE A 115 -17.43 7.96 -9.08
CA ILE A 115 -16.38 7.00 -9.49
C ILE A 115 -16.96 5.59 -9.56
N CYS A 116 -17.75 5.19 -8.57
CA CYS A 116 -18.32 3.84 -8.45
C CYS A 116 -19.70 3.69 -9.11
N SER A 117 -20.18 4.70 -9.82
CA SER A 117 -21.49 4.70 -10.47
C SER A 117 -21.61 3.56 -11.47
N GLU A 118 -22.79 2.94 -11.55
CA GLU A 118 -23.10 1.90 -12.55
C GLU A 118 -22.97 2.42 -13.99
N ASN A 119 -23.20 3.72 -14.17
CA ASN A 119 -23.07 4.43 -15.43
C ASN A 119 -21.61 4.79 -15.76
N ASN A 120 -20.66 4.55 -14.86
CA ASN A 120 -19.23 4.77 -15.09
C ASN A 120 -18.50 3.46 -15.45
N PRO A 121 -18.34 3.13 -16.75
CA PRO A 121 -17.66 1.91 -17.16
C PRO A 121 -16.14 1.94 -16.95
N LEU A 122 -15.53 3.13 -16.83
CA LEU A 122 -14.08 3.26 -16.80
C LEU A 122 -13.51 2.64 -15.52
N THR A 123 -14.10 2.92 -14.36
CA THR A 123 -13.61 2.42 -13.07
C THR A 123 -13.50 0.90 -13.05
N ARG A 124 -14.56 0.20 -13.49
CA ARG A 124 -14.56 -1.28 -13.54
C ARG A 124 -13.57 -1.83 -14.58
N ARG A 125 -13.49 -1.22 -15.77
CA ARG A 125 -12.52 -1.63 -16.81
C ARG A 125 -11.07 -1.45 -16.35
N VAL A 126 -10.75 -0.33 -15.71
CA VAL A 126 -9.40 -0.02 -15.20
C VAL A 126 -8.98 -1.01 -14.11
N ILE A 127 -9.84 -1.27 -13.12
CA ILE A 127 -9.52 -2.24 -12.06
C ILE A 127 -9.35 -3.65 -12.63
N VAL A 128 -10.26 -4.10 -13.50
CA VAL A 128 -10.14 -5.42 -14.17
C VAL A 128 -8.82 -5.53 -14.92
N ASN A 129 -8.46 -4.50 -15.69
CA ASN A 129 -7.23 -4.49 -16.46
C ASN A 129 -5.98 -4.50 -15.58
N ARG A 130 -5.98 -3.79 -14.45
CA ARG A 130 -4.88 -3.81 -13.48
C ARG A 130 -4.72 -5.20 -12.87
N LEU A 131 -5.82 -5.83 -12.44
CA LEU A 131 -5.76 -7.19 -11.89
C LEU A 131 -5.30 -8.20 -12.95
N TRP A 132 -5.79 -8.06 -14.19
CA TRP A 132 -5.32 -8.85 -15.31
C TRP A 132 -3.83 -8.68 -15.56
N HIS A 133 -3.35 -7.43 -15.61
CA HIS A 133 -1.93 -7.09 -15.76
C HIS A 133 -1.07 -7.76 -14.68
N HIS A 134 -1.47 -7.76 -13.42
CA HIS A 134 -0.70 -8.43 -12.36
C HIS A 134 -0.60 -9.95 -12.53
N HIS A 135 -1.64 -10.59 -13.11
CA HIS A 135 -1.66 -12.03 -13.34
C HIS A 135 -0.89 -12.45 -14.59
N PHE A 136 -0.98 -11.68 -15.67
CA PHE A 136 -0.41 -12.02 -16.98
C PHE A 136 0.84 -11.20 -17.35
N GLY A 137 1.26 -10.24 -16.52
CA GLY A 137 2.37 -9.31 -16.81
C GLY A 137 2.01 -8.19 -17.79
N THR A 138 0.96 -8.34 -18.59
CA THR A 138 0.44 -7.31 -19.51
C THR A 138 -1.08 -7.23 -19.39
N GLY A 139 -1.62 -6.02 -19.25
CA GLY A 139 -3.06 -5.80 -19.19
C GLY A 139 -3.74 -6.07 -20.53
N LEU A 140 -5.04 -6.37 -20.55
CA LEU A 140 -5.83 -6.40 -21.79
C LEU A 140 -5.67 -5.13 -22.61
N VAL A 141 -5.62 -3.97 -21.93
CA VAL A 141 -5.05 -2.70 -22.39
C VAL A 141 -3.63 -2.62 -21.82
N ASP A 142 -2.62 -2.49 -22.69
CA ASP A 142 -1.20 -2.53 -22.26
C ASP A 142 -0.73 -1.25 -21.56
N THR A 143 -1.55 -0.18 -21.56
CA THR A 143 -1.39 1.07 -20.81
C THR A 143 -2.28 1.07 -19.54
N PRO A 144 -1.81 0.59 -18.37
CA PRO A 144 -2.70 0.32 -17.22
C PRO A 144 -3.35 1.57 -16.61
N SER A 145 -2.78 2.76 -16.86
CA SER A 145 -3.28 4.05 -16.38
C SER A 145 -3.88 4.94 -17.47
N ASP A 146 -3.87 4.52 -18.75
CA ASP A 146 -4.42 5.33 -19.84
C ASP A 146 -5.37 4.50 -20.70
N PHE A 147 -6.66 4.79 -20.56
CA PHE A 147 -7.77 4.22 -21.33
C PHE A 147 -8.35 5.23 -22.33
N GLY A 148 -7.72 6.41 -22.45
CA GLY A 148 -8.11 7.45 -23.37
C GLY A 148 -7.44 7.30 -24.73
N LEU A 149 -7.44 8.38 -25.51
CA LEU A 149 -6.86 8.42 -26.86
C LEU A 149 -5.33 8.28 -26.87
N GLY A 150 -4.66 8.53 -25.75
CA GLY A 150 -3.23 8.30 -25.58
C GLY A 150 -2.86 6.85 -25.23
N GLY A 151 -3.86 6.05 -24.83
CA GLY A 151 -3.70 4.64 -24.49
C GLY A 151 -3.81 3.71 -25.70
N SER A 152 -3.63 2.41 -25.46
CA SER A 152 -3.82 1.38 -26.47
C SER A 152 -5.25 0.83 -26.49
N LEU A 153 -5.62 0.23 -27.62
CA LEU A 153 -6.85 -0.54 -27.73
C LEU A 153 -6.72 -1.87 -26.97
N PRO A 154 -7.80 -2.36 -26.34
CA PRO A 154 -7.79 -3.66 -25.69
C PRO A 154 -7.55 -4.77 -26.71
N SER A 155 -6.66 -5.70 -26.37
CA SER A 155 -6.43 -6.93 -27.14
C SER A 155 -7.68 -7.81 -27.26
N HIS A 156 -8.49 -7.85 -26.20
CA HIS A 156 -9.72 -8.63 -26.11
C HIS A 156 -10.85 -7.76 -25.54
N PRO A 157 -11.47 -6.88 -26.36
CA PRO A 157 -12.48 -5.92 -25.89
C PRO A 157 -13.68 -6.60 -25.23
N GLU A 158 -14.21 -7.66 -25.85
CA GLU A 158 -15.37 -8.40 -25.34
C GLU A 158 -15.06 -9.06 -23.97
N LEU A 159 -13.85 -9.58 -23.79
CA LEU A 159 -13.42 -10.16 -22.52
C LEU A 159 -13.29 -9.11 -21.43
N LEU A 160 -12.71 -7.95 -21.75
CA LEU A 160 -12.59 -6.83 -20.82
C LEU A 160 -13.97 -6.37 -20.36
N ASP A 161 -14.90 -6.21 -21.30
CA ASP A 161 -16.26 -5.76 -21.01
C ASP A 161 -17.05 -6.78 -20.19
N TRP A 162 -16.92 -8.06 -20.54
CA TRP A 162 -17.53 -9.13 -19.77
C TRP A 162 -16.97 -9.19 -18.34
N LEU A 163 -15.65 -9.15 -18.16
CA LEU A 163 -15.04 -9.14 -16.83
C LEU A 163 -15.45 -7.92 -16.00
N ALA A 164 -15.55 -6.75 -16.63
CA ALA A 164 -15.97 -5.51 -15.98
C ALA A 164 -17.44 -5.57 -15.51
N ASP A 165 -18.35 -6.03 -16.35
CA ASP A 165 -19.76 -6.25 -15.99
C ASP A 165 -19.90 -7.31 -14.89
N GLN A 166 -19.20 -8.43 -15.02
CA GLN A 166 -19.21 -9.47 -13.99
C GLN A 166 -18.65 -8.97 -12.65
N PHE A 167 -17.59 -8.16 -12.66
CA PHE A 167 -17.01 -7.59 -11.44
C PHE A 167 -18.02 -6.73 -10.67
N GLN A 168 -18.82 -5.93 -11.38
CA GLN A 168 -19.90 -5.16 -10.77
C GLN A 168 -21.00 -6.08 -10.20
N ARG A 169 -21.49 -7.05 -10.99
CA ARG A 169 -22.52 -8.02 -10.54
C ARG A 169 -22.06 -8.86 -9.35
N ASP A 170 -20.77 -9.13 -9.24
CA ASP A 170 -20.15 -9.85 -8.14
C ASP A 170 -20.02 -9.02 -6.85
N GLY A 171 -20.48 -7.76 -6.86
CA GLY A 171 -20.44 -6.83 -5.75
C GLY A 171 -19.05 -6.22 -5.55
N TRP A 172 -18.32 -5.95 -6.64
CA TRP A 172 -16.98 -5.36 -6.63
C TRP A 172 -15.95 -6.21 -5.84
N SER A 173 -16.18 -7.53 -5.75
CA SER A 173 -15.31 -8.42 -5.00
C SER A 173 -14.02 -8.76 -5.77
N LEU A 174 -12.90 -8.13 -5.40
CA LEU A 174 -11.58 -8.43 -5.96
C LEU A 174 -11.23 -9.91 -5.83
N LYS A 175 -11.63 -10.56 -4.73
CA LYS A 175 -11.39 -12.00 -4.49
C LYS A 175 -12.10 -12.88 -5.52
N LYS A 176 -13.35 -12.58 -5.86
CA LYS A 176 -14.10 -13.32 -6.89
C LYS A 176 -13.48 -13.10 -8.27
N LEU A 177 -13.07 -11.87 -8.59
CA LEU A 177 -12.39 -11.55 -9.85
C LEU A 177 -11.05 -12.29 -9.97
N HIS A 178 -10.22 -12.30 -8.92
CA HIS A 178 -9.00 -13.10 -8.88
C HIS A 178 -9.28 -14.58 -9.10
N ARG A 179 -10.25 -15.15 -8.38
CA ARG A 179 -10.64 -16.56 -8.56
C ARG A 179 -11.04 -16.85 -10.01
N ARG A 180 -11.83 -15.98 -10.63
CA ARG A 180 -12.28 -16.12 -12.02
C ARG A 180 -11.11 -16.12 -13.01
N ILE A 181 -10.14 -15.22 -12.80
CA ILE A 181 -8.91 -15.18 -13.61
C ILE A 181 -8.08 -16.45 -13.40
N CYS A 182 -7.79 -16.83 -12.14
CA CYS A 182 -6.92 -17.98 -11.84
C CYS A 182 -7.52 -19.34 -12.21
N LEU A 183 -8.85 -19.44 -12.30
CA LEU A 183 -9.56 -20.64 -12.77
C LEU A 183 -9.80 -20.65 -14.28
N SER A 184 -9.37 -19.61 -15.01
CA SER A 184 -9.49 -19.59 -16.47
C SER A 184 -8.49 -20.54 -17.11
N ARG A 185 -8.87 -21.11 -18.26
CA ARG A 185 -7.94 -21.90 -19.09
C ARG A 185 -6.72 -21.07 -19.48
N ALA A 186 -6.89 -19.77 -19.73
CA ALA A 186 -5.82 -18.86 -20.10
C ALA A 186 -4.73 -18.81 -19.02
N TYR A 187 -5.12 -18.65 -17.75
CA TYR A 187 -4.19 -18.60 -16.62
C TYR A 187 -3.51 -19.94 -16.33
N GLN A 188 -4.23 -21.05 -16.52
CA GLN A 188 -3.75 -22.41 -16.23
C GLN A 188 -2.87 -23.02 -17.34
N GLN A 189 -2.54 -22.26 -18.39
CA GLN A 189 -1.59 -22.72 -19.40
C GLN A 189 -0.18 -22.83 -18.81
N SER A 190 0.63 -23.74 -19.36
CA SER A 190 2.06 -23.78 -19.03
C SER A 190 2.79 -22.62 -19.70
N SER A 191 3.81 -22.07 -19.03
CA SER A 191 4.75 -21.10 -19.60
C SER A 191 5.75 -21.73 -20.59
N HIS A 192 5.93 -23.05 -20.48
CA HIS A 192 6.79 -23.88 -21.34
C HIS A 192 6.01 -25.09 -21.91
N PRO A 193 5.11 -24.86 -22.89
CA PRO A 193 4.36 -25.96 -23.49
C PRO A 193 5.29 -26.98 -24.18
N ALA A 194 5.04 -28.27 -23.98
CA ALA A 194 5.89 -29.35 -24.54
C ALA A 194 5.79 -29.51 -26.07
N ASP A 195 4.71 -29.04 -26.69
CA ASP A 195 4.48 -29.15 -28.14
C ASP A 195 5.29 -28.09 -28.90
N THR A 196 6.49 -28.48 -29.35
CA THR A 196 7.45 -27.60 -30.04
C THR A 196 6.91 -27.06 -31.36
N ALA A 197 6.11 -27.84 -32.10
CA ALA A 197 5.53 -27.41 -33.37
C ALA A 197 4.46 -26.33 -33.17
N ARG A 198 3.58 -26.51 -32.18
CA ARG A 198 2.62 -25.47 -31.78
C ARG A 198 3.34 -24.21 -31.31
N VAL A 199 4.38 -24.35 -30.48
CA VAL A 199 5.15 -23.23 -29.94
C VAL A 199 5.82 -22.44 -31.08
N ALA A 200 6.45 -23.10 -32.05
CA ALA A 200 7.07 -22.43 -33.19
C ALA A 200 6.04 -21.65 -34.02
N LYS A 201 4.88 -22.24 -34.31
CA LYS A 201 3.79 -21.57 -35.03
C LYS A 201 3.23 -20.38 -34.23
N ALA A 202 3.02 -20.55 -32.93
CA ALA A 202 2.50 -19.49 -32.08
C ALA A 202 3.46 -18.31 -31.97
N HIS A 203 4.77 -18.56 -31.83
CA HIS A 203 5.79 -17.52 -31.85
C HIS A 203 5.85 -16.75 -33.17
N GLN A 204 5.60 -17.41 -34.30
CA GLN A 204 5.56 -16.75 -35.61
C GLN A 204 4.35 -15.82 -35.75
N LEU A 205 3.20 -16.20 -35.17
CA LEU A 205 1.97 -15.42 -35.24
C LEU A 205 1.91 -14.31 -34.18
N ASP A 206 2.40 -14.59 -32.97
CA ASP A 206 2.29 -13.74 -31.80
C ASP A 206 3.48 -14.00 -30.86
N SER A 207 4.62 -13.40 -31.19
CA SER A 207 5.83 -13.48 -30.39
C SER A 207 5.67 -12.84 -29.01
N GLY A 208 4.80 -11.83 -28.89
CA GLY A 208 4.51 -11.10 -27.65
C GLY A 208 3.57 -11.82 -26.68
N ASN A 209 3.00 -12.96 -27.09
CA ASN A 209 1.98 -13.70 -26.33
C ASN A 209 0.74 -12.84 -26.01
N ARG A 210 0.40 -11.88 -26.89
CA ARG A 210 -0.75 -11.00 -26.76
C ARG A 210 -2.08 -11.76 -26.84
N LEU A 211 -2.11 -12.86 -27.57
CA LEU A 211 -3.23 -13.81 -27.72
C LEU A 211 -3.24 -14.89 -26.64
N LEU A 212 -2.31 -14.82 -25.66
CA LEU A 212 -2.29 -15.66 -24.47
C LEU A 212 -2.24 -17.16 -24.80
N TRP A 213 -1.39 -17.56 -25.75
CA TRP A 213 -1.25 -18.96 -26.17
C TRP A 213 -0.39 -19.80 -25.21
N ARG A 214 0.23 -19.15 -24.23
CA ARG A 214 0.93 -19.72 -23.06
C ARG A 214 0.83 -18.78 -21.85
N GLN A 215 1.27 -19.24 -20.68
CA GLN A 215 1.47 -18.36 -19.52
C GLN A 215 2.82 -17.62 -19.61
N HIS A 216 2.93 -16.46 -18.98
CA HIS A 216 4.20 -15.74 -18.86
C HIS A 216 5.00 -16.25 -17.66
N ALA A 217 6.29 -16.55 -17.87
CA ALA A 217 7.23 -16.63 -16.76
C ALA A 217 7.38 -15.23 -16.14
N ARG A 218 7.17 -15.12 -14.83
CA ARG A 218 7.17 -13.84 -14.13
C ARG A 218 8.34 -13.77 -13.17
N ARG A 219 9.17 -12.74 -13.34
CA ARG A 219 10.15 -12.37 -12.31
C ARG A 219 9.37 -11.89 -11.09
N ILE A 220 9.74 -12.35 -9.90
CA ILE A 220 9.12 -11.85 -8.67
C ILE A 220 9.66 -10.46 -8.34
N ASP A 221 8.77 -9.59 -7.85
CA ASP A 221 9.13 -8.23 -7.48
C ASP A 221 10.10 -8.21 -6.29
N ALA A 222 10.88 -7.13 -6.14
CA ALA A 222 11.88 -6.97 -5.07
C ALA A 222 11.37 -7.33 -3.67
N GLU A 223 10.16 -6.86 -3.31
CA GLU A 223 9.55 -7.14 -2.00
C GLU A 223 9.22 -8.62 -1.83
N SER A 224 8.71 -9.26 -2.89
CA SER A 224 8.37 -10.68 -2.91
C SER A 224 9.63 -11.55 -2.87
N LEU A 225 10.71 -11.14 -3.57
CA LEU A 225 12.01 -11.80 -3.50
C LEU A 225 12.57 -11.77 -2.08
N ARG A 226 12.60 -10.59 -1.46
CA ARG A 226 13.07 -10.42 -0.09
C ARG A 226 12.26 -11.29 0.89
N ASP A 227 10.94 -11.26 0.78
CA ASP A 227 10.04 -12.06 1.63
C ASP A 227 10.23 -13.57 1.38
N SER A 228 10.50 -13.98 0.13
CA SER A 228 10.79 -15.37 -0.22
C SER A 228 12.11 -15.84 0.39
N VAL A 229 13.16 -15.02 0.33
CA VAL A 229 14.45 -15.30 0.98
C VAL A 229 14.28 -15.49 2.49
N LEU A 230 13.52 -14.61 3.15
CA LEU A 230 13.20 -14.75 4.57
C LEU A 230 12.38 -16.02 4.87
N ALA A 231 11.46 -16.39 3.98
CA ALA A 231 10.61 -17.56 4.15
C ALA A 231 11.43 -18.86 4.07
N VAL A 232 12.32 -18.97 3.08
CA VAL A 232 13.16 -20.15 2.90
C VAL A 232 14.26 -20.23 3.96
N SER A 233 14.84 -19.10 4.40
CA SER A 233 15.78 -19.08 5.52
C SER A 233 15.13 -19.40 6.88
N GLY A 234 13.80 -19.42 6.95
CA GLY A 234 13.05 -19.68 8.17
C GLY A 234 12.99 -18.50 9.14
N LYS A 235 13.33 -17.28 8.69
CA LYS A 235 13.36 -16.07 9.51
C LYS A 235 12.14 -15.17 9.33
N LEU A 236 11.31 -15.41 8.32
CA LEU A 236 10.13 -14.58 8.04
C LEU A 236 9.19 -14.48 9.25
N ASN A 237 9.02 -13.25 9.73
CA ASN A 237 8.03 -12.91 10.73
C ASN A 237 6.69 -12.56 10.04
N THR A 238 5.68 -13.41 10.25
CA THR A 238 4.34 -13.31 9.66
C THR A 238 3.34 -12.50 10.50
N THR A 239 3.80 -11.85 11.58
CA THR A 239 2.95 -11.04 12.47
C THR A 239 2.23 -9.94 11.69
N MET A 240 0.91 -10.04 11.66
CA MET A 240 0.03 -9.07 11.04
C MET A 240 -0.22 -7.86 11.94
N TYR A 241 -0.51 -6.74 11.29
CA TYR A 241 -0.86 -5.45 11.91
C TYR A 241 0.28 -4.86 12.77
N GLY A 242 -0.03 -3.79 13.50
CA GLY A 242 0.95 -3.07 14.30
C GLY A 242 1.88 -2.17 13.48
N PRO A 243 2.83 -1.49 14.14
CA PRO A 243 3.74 -0.55 13.50
C PRO A 243 4.65 -1.27 12.49
N GLY A 244 5.11 -0.57 11.46
CA GLY A 244 6.14 -1.08 10.56
C GLY A 244 7.52 -1.21 11.22
N TYR A 245 8.54 -1.55 10.43
CA TYR A 245 9.94 -1.52 10.86
C TYR A 245 10.76 -0.54 10.00
N ARG A 246 11.87 -0.05 10.57
CA ARG A 246 12.83 0.82 9.90
C ARG A 246 14.16 0.08 9.82
N ASP A 247 14.62 -0.17 8.60
CA ASP A 247 15.93 -0.78 8.32
C ASP A 247 16.95 0.30 7.92
N PHE A 248 16.90 1.43 8.59
CA PHE A 248 17.86 2.52 8.45
C PHE A 248 18.09 3.23 9.78
N GLU A 249 19.28 3.77 9.93
CA GLU A 249 19.61 4.76 10.94
C GLU A 249 19.22 6.15 10.42
N TYR A 250 18.55 6.93 11.29
CA TYR A 250 18.10 8.28 10.98
C TYR A 250 18.92 9.29 11.77
N LYS A 251 19.41 10.33 11.10
CA LYS A 251 20.08 11.47 11.73
C LYS A 251 19.44 12.77 11.24
N GLU A 252 18.93 13.54 12.20
CA GLU A 252 18.42 14.89 11.97
C GLU A 252 19.62 15.83 11.72
N GLU A 253 19.67 16.42 10.54
CA GLU A 253 20.63 17.43 10.12
C GLU A 253 19.90 18.44 9.20
N TYR A 254 20.58 19.47 8.70
CA TYR A 254 20.00 20.40 7.72
C TYR A 254 19.39 19.66 6.50
N ALA A 255 20.02 18.57 6.08
CA ALA A 255 19.45 17.59 5.15
C ALA A 255 19.36 16.23 5.87
N PRO A 256 18.16 15.68 6.10
CA PRO A 256 18.01 14.43 6.84
C PRO A 256 18.79 13.27 6.20
N VAL A 257 19.59 12.58 7.00
CA VAL A 257 20.43 11.46 6.52
C VAL A 257 19.78 10.13 6.90
N TYR A 258 19.62 9.26 5.91
CA TYR A 258 19.09 7.91 6.04
C TYR A 258 20.16 6.91 5.60
N LYS A 259 20.67 6.12 6.55
CA LYS A 259 21.68 5.09 6.28
C LYS A 259 21.05 3.72 6.48
N TYR A 260 20.79 3.01 5.38
CA TYR A 260 20.23 1.66 5.44
C TYR A 260 21.18 0.69 6.16
N ILE A 261 20.60 -0.20 6.95
CA ILE A 261 21.30 -1.25 7.72
C ILE A 261 20.85 -2.62 7.22
N THR A 262 21.70 -3.62 7.44
CA THR A 262 21.40 -4.99 7.05
C THR A 262 20.29 -5.57 7.93
N ALA A 263 19.25 -6.10 7.29
CA ALA A 263 18.09 -6.70 7.95
C ALA A 263 18.39 -8.10 8.52
N ASP A 264 19.22 -8.16 9.56
CA ASP A 264 19.65 -9.41 10.22
C ASP A 264 19.23 -9.50 11.69
N LYS A 265 18.07 -8.93 12.02
CA LYS A 265 17.48 -9.01 13.37
C LYS A 265 15.99 -9.36 13.29
N PRO A 266 15.43 -10.07 14.29
CA PRO A 266 14.02 -10.49 14.30
C PRO A 266 13.00 -9.39 14.00
N GLU A 267 13.23 -8.18 14.49
CA GLU A 267 12.39 -7.02 14.26
C GLU A 267 12.39 -6.53 12.80
N LEU A 268 13.44 -6.84 12.03
CA LEU A 268 13.62 -6.47 10.62
C LEU A 268 13.15 -7.57 9.66
N TRP A 269 12.87 -8.78 10.16
CA TRP A 269 12.46 -9.93 9.33
C TRP A 269 10.96 -9.99 9.05
N ARG A 270 10.24 -8.89 9.26
CA ARG A 270 8.82 -8.80 8.89
C ARG A 270 8.66 -8.74 7.38
N ARG A 271 7.46 -9.13 6.92
CA ARG A 271 7.04 -8.96 5.52
C ARG A 271 7.30 -7.54 5.04
N SER A 272 7.78 -7.42 3.81
CA SER A 272 8.22 -6.17 3.21
C SER A 272 7.08 -5.13 3.09
N VAL A 273 5.81 -5.55 3.15
CA VAL A 273 4.64 -4.66 3.25
C VAL A 273 4.64 -3.78 4.52
N TYR A 274 5.34 -4.20 5.59
CA TYR A 274 5.48 -3.43 6.84
C TYR A 274 6.75 -2.56 6.86
N ARG A 275 7.53 -2.54 5.78
CA ARG A 275 8.77 -1.78 5.70
C ARG A 275 8.49 -0.30 5.57
N PHE A 276 9.23 0.52 6.31
CA PHE A 276 9.20 1.98 6.12
C PHE A 276 9.94 2.36 4.85
N VAL A 277 9.31 3.15 3.98
CA VAL A 277 9.91 3.62 2.72
C VAL A 277 10.27 5.10 2.82
N VAL A 278 11.57 5.40 2.72
CA VAL A 278 12.06 6.78 2.63
C VAL A 278 11.95 7.24 1.17
N ARG A 279 11.08 8.23 0.90
CA ARG A 279 10.82 8.70 -0.48
C ARG A 279 12.04 9.33 -1.16
N THR A 280 12.89 10.01 -0.41
CA THR A 280 14.05 10.76 -0.94
C THR A 280 15.30 9.91 -1.11
N THR A 281 15.39 8.79 -0.38
CA THR A 281 16.58 7.94 -0.32
C THR A 281 16.16 6.48 -0.49
N PRO A 282 16.11 5.97 -1.73
CA PRO A 282 15.76 4.59 -1.99
C PRO A 282 16.79 3.62 -1.38
N ASP A 283 16.30 2.46 -0.95
CA ASP A 283 17.18 1.35 -0.60
C ASP A 283 17.89 0.80 -1.84
N GLN A 284 19.22 0.68 -1.80
CA GLN A 284 20.01 0.31 -2.97
C GLN A 284 19.75 -1.14 -3.44
N PHE A 285 19.54 -2.07 -2.51
CA PHE A 285 19.27 -3.46 -2.85
C PHE A 285 17.91 -3.59 -3.52
N MET A 286 16.88 -2.97 -2.92
CA MET A 286 15.53 -2.97 -3.46
C MET A 286 15.46 -2.24 -4.82
N ALA A 287 16.10 -1.07 -4.93
CA ALA A 287 16.13 -0.28 -6.16
C ALA A 287 16.86 -1.02 -7.29
N THR A 288 17.94 -1.75 -6.98
CA THR A 288 18.65 -2.59 -7.96
C THR A 288 17.73 -3.68 -8.52
N LEU A 289 16.83 -4.21 -7.70
CA LEU A 289 15.82 -5.21 -8.05
C LEU A 289 14.53 -4.62 -8.63
N ASP A 290 14.61 -3.42 -9.22
CA ASP A 290 13.49 -2.71 -9.86
C ASP A 290 12.33 -2.32 -8.91
N CYS A 291 12.57 -2.21 -7.60
CA CYS A 291 11.58 -1.67 -6.67
C CYS A 291 11.18 -0.24 -7.10
N PRO A 292 9.87 0.06 -7.26
CA PRO A 292 9.41 1.37 -7.70
C PRO A 292 9.89 2.51 -6.81
N ASN A 293 10.27 3.63 -7.44
CA ASN A 293 10.56 4.86 -6.71
C ASN A 293 9.25 5.46 -6.18
N ALA A 294 9.13 5.58 -4.86
CA ALA A 294 7.94 6.11 -4.18
C ALA A 294 7.65 7.60 -4.48
N ALA A 295 8.57 8.32 -5.12
CA ALA A 295 8.36 9.68 -5.62
C ALA A 295 7.64 9.72 -6.99
N ASN A 296 7.56 8.60 -7.71
CA ASN A 296 7.04 8.54 -9.07
C ASN A 296 5.76 7.70 -9.17
N LEU A 297 4.88 8.08 -10.10
CA LEU A 297 3.74 7.25 -10.49
C LEU A 297 4.24 6.04 -11.28
N THR A 298 3.95 4.84 -10.79
CA THR A 298 4.41 3.58 -11.39
C THR A 298 3.21 2.71 -11.78
N PRO A 299 2.64 2.90 -12.98
CA PRO A 299 1.45 2.17 -13.43
C PRO A 299 1.72 0.71 -13.79
N SER A 300 2.95 0.42 -14.25
CA SER A 300 3.50 -0.90 -14.50
C SER A 300 4.89 -0.96 -13.86
N ARG A 301 5.22 -2.07 -13.21
CA ARG A 301 6.57 -2.27 -12.65
C ARG A 301 7.54 -2.60 -13.78
N ASN A 302 8.76 -2.07 -13.69
CA ASN A 302 9.83 -2.44 -14.61
C ASN A 302 10.33 -3.83 -14.27
N ILE A 303 10.64 -4.62 -15.28
CA ILE A 303 11.26 -5.94 -15.12
C ILE A 303 12.52 -5.92 -15.98
N THR A 304 13.67 -5.83 -15.34
CA THR A 304 14.96 -5.88 -16.03
C THR A 304 15.73 -7.15 -15.67
N THR A 305 16.55 -7.61 -16.59
CA THR A 305 17.51 -8.70 -16.35
C THR A 305 18.90 -8.13 -16.59
N THR A 306 19.56 -7.74 -15.51
CA THR A 306 20.87 -7.08 -15.56
C THR A 306 21.90 -7.87 -14.77
N SER A 307 23.17 -7.77 -15.17
CA SER A 307 24.29 -8.33 -14.41
C SER A 307 24.37 -7.72 -13.00
N LEU A 308 23.97 -6.45 -12.84
CA LEU A 308 23.95 -5.78 -11.54
C LEU A 308 22.97 -6.46 -10.56
N GLN A 309 21.81 -6.92 -11.02
CA GLN A 309 20.88 -7.67 -10.17
C GLN A 309 21.47 -9.01 -9.71
N ALA A 310 22.07 -9.77 -10.62
CA ALA A 310 22.72 -11.04 -10.28
C ALA A 310 23.90 -10.84 -9.30
N LEU A 311 24.68 -9.77 -9.50
CA LEU A 311 25.77 -9.39 -8.59
C LEU A 311 25.26 -8.89 -7.24
N ALA A 312 24.13 -8.18 -7.21
CA ALA A 312 23.50 -7.75 -5.96
C ALA A 312 23.01 -8.95 -5.15
N LEU A 313 22.35 -9.93 -5.78
CA LEU A 313 21.92 -11.15 -5.10
C LEU A 313 23.11 -11.96 -4.54
N LEU A 314 24.24 -11.97 -5.25
CA LEU A 314 25.44 -12.68 -4.81
C LEU A 314 26.20 -11.97 -3.68
N ASN A 315 26.27 -10.63 -3.70
CA ASN A 315 27.18 -9.88 -2.84
C ASN A 315 26.49 -9.11 -1.72
N ASN A 316 25.16 -8.92 -1.79
CA ASN A 316 24.43 -8.18 -0.78
C ASN A 316 24.51 -8.88 0.59
N GLU A 317 24.75 -8.09 1.64
CA GLU A 317 24.94 -8.62 2.98
C GLU A 317 23.71 -9.35 3.51
N PHE A 318 22.49 -8.85 3.25
CA PHE A 318 21.27 -9.53 3.63
C PHE A 318 21.18 -10.92 2.97
N MET A 319 21.48 -11.03 1.68
CA MET A 319 21.49 -12.34 1.00
C MET A 319 22.50 -13.32 1.61
N ARG A 320 23.70 -12.84 1.96
CA ARG A 320 24.74 -13.66 2.60
C ARG A 320 24.35 -14.10 4.01
N GLN A 321 23.74 -13.22 4.82
CA GLN A 321 23.27 -13.61 6.15
C GLN A 321 22.11 -14.61 6.05
N GLN A 322 21.15 -14.38 5.14
CA GLN A 322 20.03 -15.30 4.96
C GLN A 322 20.46 -16.66 4.39
N SER A 323 21.55 -16.73 3.61
CA SER A 323 22.10 -18.02 3.17
C SER A 323 22.73 -18.83 4.31
N VAL A 324 23.31 -18.15 5.31
CA VAL A 324 23.80 -18.82 6.54
C VAL A 324 22.62 -19.36 7.34
N HIS A 325 21.59 -18.56 7.57
CA HIS A 325 20.36 -18.99 8.26
C HIS A 325 19.68 -20.16 7.54
N LEU A 326 19.64 -20.15 6.21
CA LEU A 326 19.14 -21.27 5.41
C LEU A 326 20.00 -22.53 5.58
N ALA A 327 21.33 -22.40 5.58
CA ALA A 327 22.23 -23.53 5.81
C ALA A 327 22.05 -24.15 7.20
N GLU A 328 21.90 -23.32 8.24
CA GLU A 328 21.59 -23.79 9.60
C GLU A 328 20.28 -24.57 9.64
N ARG A 329 19.22 -24.03 9.02
CA ARG A 329 17.93 -24.71 8.89
C ARG A 329 18.06 -26.07 8.21
N ILE A 330 18.83 -26.16 7.12
CA ILE A 330 19.04 -27.40 6.39
C ILE A 330 19.81 -28.43 7.24
N ARG A 331 20.83 -28.00 7.98
CA ARG A 331 21.57 -28.90 8.91
C ARG A 331 20.66 -29.47 9.99
N VAL A 332 19.75 -28.66 10.53
CA VAL A 332 18.75 -29.10 11.50
C VAL A 332 17.76 -30.10 10.87
N ASP A 333 17.31 -29.83 9.65
CA ASP A 333 16.29 -30.66 8.97
C ASP A 333 16.84 -31.99 8.41
N ALA A 334 18.09 -32.01 7.93
CA ALA A 334 18.66 -33.11 7.15
C ALA A 334 19.93 -33.75 7.77
N GLY A 335 20.45 -33.19 8.87
CA GLY A 335 21.71 -33.65 9.48
C GLY A 335 22.93 -33.28 8.62
N ASP A 336 24.00 -34.08 8.72
CA ASP A 336 25.31 -33.81 8.10
C ASP A 336 25.52 -34.51 6.75
N GLY A 337 24.54 -35.28 6.27
CA GLY A 337 24.62 -35.99 5.00
C GLY A 337 24.51 -35.04 3.80
N ALA A 338 25.55 -34.99 2.96
CA ALA A 338 25.59 -34.04 1.83
C ALA A 338 24.43 -34.23 0.84
N THR A 339 24.09 -35.48 0.51
CA THR A 339 22.98 -35.80 -0.40
C THR A 339 21.64 -35.35 0.18
N GLU A 340 21.42 -35.62 1.46
CA GLU A 340 20.21 -35.26 2.20
C GLU A 340 20.08 -33.72 2.32
N GLN A 341 21.18 -33.03 2.61
CA GLN A 341 21.22 -31.56 2.65
C GLN A 341 20.91 -30.94 1.29
N VAL A 342 21.46 -31.47 0.20
CA VAL A 342 21.18 -31.01 -1.18
C VAL A 342 19.71 -31.23 -1.53
N GLN A 343 19.17 -32.42 -1.26
CA GLN A 343 17.75 -32.69 -1.50
C GLN A 343 16.86 -31.73 -0.71
N ARG A 344 17.19 -31.50 0.57
CA ARG A 344 16.41 -30.60 1.42
C ARG A 344 16.50 -29.15 0.97
N LEU A 345 17.68 -28.69 0.55
CA LEU A 345 17.89 -27.35 -0.01
C LEU A 345 16.97 -27.09 -1.21
N PHE A 346 16.95 -28.01 -2.19
CA PHE A 346 16.10 -27.89 -3.37
C PHE A 346 14.61 -27.91 -3.04
N GLN A 347 14.18 -28.76 -2.10
CA GLN A 347 12.78 -28.82 -1.67
C GLN A 347 12.33 -27.53 -0.99
N ILE A 348 13.18 -26.92 -0.15
CA ILE A 348 12.85 -25.67 0.54
C ILE A 348 12.89 -24.48 -0.42
N ALA A 349 13.93 -24.37 -1.24
CA ALA A 349 14.15 -23.20 -2.09
C ALA A 349 13.30 -23.22 -3.37
N LEU A 350 13.17 -24.39 -4.01
CA LEU A 350 12.56 -24.55 -5.34
C LEU A 350 11.29 -25.42 -5.33
N GLY A 351 10.91 -26.02 -4.20
CA GLY A 351 9.69 -26.83 -4.09
C GLY A 351 9.74 -28.18 -4.81
N ARG A 352 10.92 -28.63 -5.26
CA ARG A 352 11.11 -29.91 -5.96
C ARG A 352 12.40 -30.61 -5.54
N SER A 353 12.59 -31.86 -5.97
CA SER A 353 13.87 -32.56 -5.86
C SER A 353 14.85 -32.10 -6.96
N PRO A 354 16.17 -32.15 -6.69
CA PRO A 354 17.18 -31.87 -7.70
C PRO A 354 17.18 -32.98 -8.76
N SER A 355 17.50 -32.63 -10.01
CA SER A 355 17.91 -33.59 -11.03
C SER A 355 19.27 -34.19 -10.70
N ALA A 356 19.66 -35.28 -11.37
CA ALA A 356 20.95 -35.92 -11.15
C ALA A 356 22.12 -34.93 -11.33
N SER A 357 22.11 -34.15 -12.42
CA SER A 357 23.16 -33.15 -12.69
C SER A 357 23.21 -32.03 -11.65
N GLU A 358 22.06 -31.59 -11.15
CA GLU A 358 21.99 -30.57 -10.10
C GLU A 358 22.47 -31.10 -8.75
N SER A 359 22.11 -32.34 -8.44
CA SER A 359 22.55 -33.03 -7.22
C SER A 359 24.07 -33.19 -7.22
N ASP A 360 24.64 -33.64 -8.34
CA ASP A 360 26.09 -33.81 -8.50
C ASP A 360 26.82 -32.47 -8.36
N ALA A 361 26.32 -31.43 -9.03
CA ALA A 361 26.92 -30.09 -8.99
C ALA A 361 26.86 -29.48 -7.57
N ALA A 362 25.71 -29.59 -6.89
CA ALA A 362 25.53 -29.05 -5.54
C ALA A 362 26.38 -29.82 -4.51
N THR A 363 26.46 -31.15 -4.63
CA THR A 363 27.32 -31.99 -3.78
C THR A 363 28.80 -31.67 -4.01
N HIS A 364 29.19 -31.46 -5.27
CA HIS A 364 30.55 -31.05 -5.60
C HIS A 364 30.88 -29.70 -4.96
N LEU A 365 29.99 -28.71 -5.06
CA LEU A 365 30.16 -27.40 -4.43
C LEU A 365 30.29 -27.51 -2.89
N LEU A 366 29.45 -28.33 -2.26
CA LEU A 366 29.49 -28.62 -0.82
C LEU A 366 30.79 -29.29 -0.37
N SER A 367 31.43 -30.09 -1.22
CA SER A 367 32.72 -30.70 -0.86
C SER A 367 33.88 -29.69 -0.90
N GLN A 368 33.73 -28.59 -1.63
CA GLN A 368 34.75 -27.55 -1.77
C GLN A 368 34.51 -26.33 -0.86
N ARG A 369 33.25 -26.08 -0.51
CA ARG A 369 32.77 -24.88 0.17
C ARG A 369 31.70 -25.24 1.20
N ASP A 370 31.38 -24.28 2.07
CA ASP A 370 30.27 -24.39 3.02
C ASP A 370 28.90 -24.47 2.32
N LEU A 371 27.95 -25.21 2.92
CA LEU A 371 26.53 -25.24 2.60
C LEU A 371 25.91 -23.84 2.42
N ALA A 372 26.34 -22.82 3.17
CA ALA A 372 25.85 -21.45 2.97
C ALA A 372 26.16 -20.92 1.55
N VAL A 373 27.26 -21.35 0.93
CA VAL A 373 27.60 -20.99 -0.46
C VAL A 373 26.66 -21.70 -1.44
N ALA A 374 26.32 -22.97 -1.20
CA ALA A 374 25.33 -23.68 -2.01
C ALA A 374 23.93 -23.06 -1.87
N CYS A 375 23.56 -22.64 -0.65
CA CYS A 375 22.33 -21.90 -0.39
C CYS A 375 22.30 -20.58 -1.17
N LEU A 376 23.35 -19.77 -1.08
CA LEU A 376 23.47 -18.50 -1.79
C LEU A 376 23.40 -18.68 -3.32
N ALA A 377 24.04 -19.72 -3.85
CA ALA A 377 23.98 -20.04 -5.27
C ALA A 377 22.54 -20.34 -5.73
N LEU A 378 21.77 -21.09 -4.93
CA LEU A 378 20.39 -21.41 -5.26
C LEU A 378 19.45 -20.20 -5.11
N LEU A 379 19.66 -19.35 -4.10
CA LEU A 379 18.93 -18.07 -3.94
C LEU A 379 19.20 -17.08 -5.08
N ASN A 380 20.32 -17.24 -5.80
CA ASN A 380 20.66 -16.45 -6.99
C ASN A 380 20.31 -17.17 -8.31
N SER A 381 19.63 -18.32 -8.25
CA SER A 381 19.23 -19.05 -9.45
C SER A 381 18.03 -18.39 -10.13
N ASN A 382 17.91 -18.57 -11.45
CA ASN A 382 16.73 -18.08 -12.18
C ASN A 382 15.44 -18.72 -11.66
N GLU A 383 15.47 -19.99 -11.29
CA GLU A 383 14.29 -20.71 -10.78
C GLU A 383 13.80 -20.18 -9.43
N PHE A 384 14.69 -19.59 -8.62
CA PHE A 384 14.28 -18.93 -7.38
C PHE A 384 13.67 -17.54 -7.63
N VAL A 385 14.12 -16.84 -8.67
CA VAL A 385 13.75 -15.45 -8.95
C VAL A 385 12.58 -15.33 -9.95
N TYR A 386 12.27 -16.40 -10.67
CA TYR A 386 11.17 -16.48 -11.62
C TYR A 386 10.15 -17.53 -11.18
N VAL A 387 8.87 -17.21 -11.29
CA VAL A 387 7.74 -18.13 -11.06
C VAL A 387 7.05 -18.39 -12.40
N ASP A 388 6.73 -19.67 -12.66
CA ASP A 388 6.13 -20.15 -13.90
C ASP A 388 4.65 -20.55 -13.80
#